data_AF-A0A2A4GZ47-F1
#
_entry.id   AF-A0A2A4GZ47-F1
#
_cell.length_a   1.000
_cell.length_b   1.000
_cell.length_c   1.000
_cell.angle_alpha   90.00
_cell.angle_beta   90.00
_cell.angle_gamma   90.00
#
_symmetry.space_group_name_H-M   'P 1'
#
loop_
_entity.id
_entity.type
_entity.pdbx_description
1 polymer ?
#
loop_
_entity_poly.entity_id
_entity_poly.type
_entity_poly.pdbx_seq_one_letter_code
_entity_poly.pdbx_strand_id
1 'polypeptide(L)'
;MHNDLQFINFAKSFFILPNEQAFELDGYLHQKISHKMIYFTPDLNHITFSVRGYQIFILGELVDVRDSIKSVDMIVSDLLQHPIDSDAFLNEMSFFNGRYGLFIAIEDKLYFYNDATSFFSMYYHDVQPVYASHSKLLHQLLQQIYGIEERCIVDKMRGFLDLSKYENIYKFNANMRFELNAHTLKRIYPVVQHQTLDTTRIVEQAIPLMQEMVAYIYRMGRPVVMSLTGGFDSRVSLALLKDKLPQTLFFTYLKTDGQEITRAQKRIYDIDQKAVHFLVDQLHLKHHFFNINHNDGDQTVADLYTHYESSHSENMIHYYSQHAQFQNVSHVKSSVFELAKGIRPKEVEQQCDNIEAYVPYIEKWSPIKEKSWIQHAFAQFIARNEISACVEKGYHPYDVLYLESRMNGWHSAIIQESDPYMEVYNLIHCRFILFQLMQMDYDARKQHAFHKAVIERCWPLLHFFGFNTDKHLYHQYVNLKKELESYQNQSKKTQTTKLTYETQDFKQTFQEKSIHFKLNRQKFVEHEVYQLNILNAHNEAIPISIRTFYKNHKGRARIFITIDDEKYDIVDLGYKGVEKTMAPQSQLSISLQSTKDIDKLSWLEAAKFQVQEINSK
;
A
#
# COMPACT_ATOMS: atom_id res chain seq x y z
N MET A 1 30.38 37.84 -21.19
CA MET A 1 30.11 36.54 -21.84
C MET A 1 28.77 36.07 -21.31
N HIS A 2 27.67 36.43 -21.99
CA HIS A 2 26.37 35.81 -21.73
C HIS A 2 26.42 34.47 -22.47
N ASN A 3 26.88 33.42 -21.80
CA ASN A 3 26.53 32.08 -22.23
C ASN A 3 25.05 31.94 -21.90
N ASP A 4 24.20 31.80 -22.90
CA ASP A 4 22.78 31.49 -22.71
C ASP A 4 22.70 30.20 -21.88
N LEU A 5 22.28 30.32 -20.62
CA LEU A 5 22.15 29.19 -19.70
C LEU A 5 20.98 28.33 -20.17
N GLN A 6 21.28 27.17 -20.75
CA GLN A 6 20.25 26.20 -21.15
C GLN A 6 20.02 25.18 -20.04
N PHE A 7 18.92 25.34 -19.31
CA PHE A 7 18.42 24.34 -18.37
C PHE A 7 17.49 23.36 -19.05
N ILE A 8 17.38 22.16 -18.48
CA ILE A 8 16.35 21.21 -18.89
C ILE A 8 14.98 21.80 -18.52
N ASN A 9 14.09 21.88 -19.51
CA ASN A 9 12.75 22.43 -19.34
C ASN A 9 11.80 21.38 -18.75
N PHE A 10 11.80 21.28 -17.43
CA PHE A 10 10.80 20.49 -16.69
C PHE A 10 9.52 21.30 -16.51
N ALA A 11 8.37 20.66 -16.72
CA ALA A 11 7.09 21.21 -16.30
C ALA A 11 7.06 21.41 -14.79
N LYS A 12 6.35 22.45 -14.34
CA LYS A 12 6.18 22.80 -12.93
C LYS A 12 7.48 22.84 -12.15
N SER A 13 8.52 23.41 -12.75
CA SER A 13 9.84 23.47 -12.16
C SER A 13 10.10 24.81 -11.47
N PHE A 14 10.86 24.74 -10.40
CA PHE A 14 11.38 25.90 -9.69
C PHE A 14 12.79 25.65 -9.20
N PHE A 15 13.51 26.73 -8.91
CA PHE A 15 14.79 26.72 -8.23
C PHE A 15 14.99 28.00 -7.42
N ILE A 16 15.92 27.95 -6.46
CA ILE A 16 16.12 29.01 -5.47
C ILE A 16 17.61 29.30 -5.38
N LEU A 17 17.96 30.57 -5.57
CA LEU A 17 19.33 31.07 -5.50
C LEU A 17 19.48 32.16 -4.43
N PRO A 18 20.68 32.31 -3.84
CA PRO A 18 21.06 33.54 -3.16
C PRO A 18 20.89 34.76 -4.09
N ASN A 19 20.46 35.90 -3.55
CA ASN A 19 20.23 37.12 -4.34
C ASN A 19 21.48 37.57 -5.11
N GLU A 20 22.66 37.39 -4.53
CA GLU A 20 23.95 37.72 -5.13
C GLU A 20 24.34 36.84 -6.32
N GLN A 21 23.64 35.72 -6.51
CA GLN A 21 23.82 34.78 -7.63
C GLN A 21 22.62 34.80 -8.59
N ALA A 22 21.68 35.71 -8.41
CA ALA A 22 20.53 35.86 -9.30
C ALA A 22 20.99 36.32 -10.69
N PHE A 23 20.38 35.75 -11.72
CA PHE A 23 20.56 36.11 -13.12
C PHE A 23 19.22 36.14 -13.86
N GLU A 24 19.17 36.84 -14.98
CA GLU A 24 18.01 36.83 -15.87
C GLU A 24 17.96 35.50 -16.63
N LEU A 25 16.77 34.89 -16.71
CA LEU A 25 16.55 33.62 -17.37
C LEU A 25 15.21 33.61 -18.10
N ASP A 26 15.25 33.42 -19.41
CA ASP A 26 14.05 33.30 -20.22
C ASP A 26 13.23 32.05 -19.85
N GLY A 27 11.90 32.18 -19.89
CA GLY A 27 10.97 31.08 -19.59
C GLY A 27 10.70 30.85 -18.11
N TYR A 28 11.32 31.60 -17.20
CA TYR A 28 11.05 31.57 -15.76
C TYR A 28 10.48 32.90 -15.27
N LEU A 29 9.46 32.82 -14.42
CA LEU A 29 9.06 33.91 -13.53
C LEU A 29 9.97 33.89 -12.30
N HIS A 30 10.10 35.03 -11.61
CA HIS A 30 10.90 35.09 -10.40
C HIS A 30 10.27 35.96 -9.30
N GLN A 31 10.47 35.56 -8.05
CA GLN A 31 10.03 36.29 -6.86
C GLN A 31 11.22 36.43 -5.90
N LYS A 32 11.52 37.68 -5.54
CA LYS A 32 12.49 37.99 -4.48
C LYS A 32 11.80 37.89 -3.12
N ILE A 33 12.39 37.16 -2.18
CA ILE A 33 11.92 37.07 -0.79
C ILE A 33 13.12 36.93 0.15
N SER A 34 13.26 37.86 1.11
CA SER A 34 14.45 37.94 1.98
C SER A 34 15.76 37.94 1.15
N HIS A 35 16.72 37.09 1.49
CA HIS A 35 18.03 36.93 0.84
C HIS A 35 18.02 35.98 -0.38
N LYS A 36 16.84 35.55 -0.84
CA LYS A 36 16.71 34.59 -1.95
C LYS A 36 15.90 35.13 -3.12
N MET A 37 16.28 34.67 -4.31
CA MET A 37 15.48 34.75 -5.53
C MET A 37 14.93 33.37 -5.84
N ILE A 38 13.61 33.27 -6.01
CA ILE A 38 12.92 32.03 -6.36
C ILE A 38 12.46 32.13 -7.79
N TYR A 39 12.94 31.24 -8.65
CA TYR A 39 12.57 31.13 -10.06
C TYR A 39 11.60 29.98 -10.24
N PHE A 40 10.55 30.16 -11.04
CA PHE A 40 9.55 29.12 -11.28
C PHE A 40 8.92 29.25 -12.67
N THR A 41 8.49 28.12 -13.24
CA THR A 41 7.88 28.09 -14.56
C THR A 41 6.45 28.68 -14.54
N PRO A 42 5.96 29.25 -15.66
CA PRO A 42 4.63 29.89 -15.73
C PRO A 42 3.43 28.96 -15.50
N ASP A 43 3.62 27.65 -15.62
CA ASP A 43 2.60 26.63 -15.36
C ASP A 43 2.41 26.32 -13.86
N LEU A 44 3.13 27.00 -12.97
CA LEU A 44 2.93 26.95 -11.52
C LEU A 44 2.00 28.08 -11.04
N ASN A 45 0.95 27.68 -10.33
CA ASN A 45 0.16 28.59 -9.51
C ASN A 45 1.06 29.20 -8.43
N HIS A 46 0.91 30.51 -8.18
CA HIS A 46 1.65 31.18 -7.13
C HIS A 46 0.85 32.33 -6.51
N ILE A 47 1.12 32.62 -5.25
CA ILE A 47 0.50 33.73 -4.51
C ILE A 47 1.57 34.38 -3.63
N THR A 48 1.62 35.71 -3.63
CA THR A 48 2.49 36.51 -2.76
C THR A 48 1.64 37.51 -1.97
N PHE A 49 1.85 37.61 -0.66
CA PHE A 49 1.20 38.61 0.19
C PHE A 49 1.99 38.84 1.47
N SER A 50 1.59 39.85 2.24
CA SER A 50 2.17 40.15 3.55
C SER A 50 1.08 40.15 4.62
N VAL A 51 1.38 39.58 5.79
CA VAL A 51 0.45 39.52 6.92
C VAL A 51 1.25 39.61 8.21
N ARG A 52 0.86 40.48 9.15
CA ARG A 52 1.47 40.60 10.50
C ARG A 52 3.01 40.73 10.51
N GLY A 53 3.59 41.41 9.53
CA GLY A 53 5.05 41.57 9.39
C GLY A 53 5.77 40.39 8.72
N TYR A 54 5.05 39.33 8.37
CA TYR A 54 5.55 38.22 7.56
C TYR A 54 5.36 38.53 6.07
N GLN A 55 6.34 38.14 5.25
CA GLN A 55 6.20 38.04 3.80
C GLN A 55 5.97 36.58 3.44
N ILE A 56 4.91 36.33 2.67
CA ILE A 56 4.48 34.99 2.31
C ILE A 56 4.58 34.84 0.80
N PHE A 57 5.20 33.74 0.38
CA PHE A 57 5.16 33.27 -0.98
C PHE A 57 4.72 31.81 -0.98
N ILE A 58 3.72 31.48 -1.79
CA ILE A 58 3.24 30.11 -1.96
C ILE A 58 3.36 29.76 -3.43
N LEU A 59 3.95 28.60 -3.68
CA LEU A 59 4.07 28.02 -5.01
C LEU A 59 3.30 26.70 -5.02
N GLY A 60 2.48 26.48 -6.05
CA GLY A 60 1.56 25.34 -6.14
C GLY A 60 0.19 25.62 -5.50
N GLU A 61 -0.49 24.55 -5.08
CA GLU A 61 -1.86 24.59 -4.56
C GLU A 61 -1.91 24.15 -3.10
N LEU A 62 -2.35 25.06 -2.23
CA LEU A 62 -2.53 24.84 -0.80
C LEU A 62 -4.01 24.96 -0.45
N VAL A 63 -4.55 23.98 0.28
CA VAL A 63 -5.91 23.99 0.79
C VAL A 63 -5.96 23.51 2.24
N ASP A 64 -6.76 24.16 3.06
CA ASP A 64 -7.14 23.66 4.38
C ASP A 64 -8.37 22.75 4.23
N VAL A 65 -8.20 21.44 4.49
CA VAL A 65 -9.30 20.47 4.28
C VAL A 65 -10.40 20.53 5.34
N ARG A 66 -10.34 21.47 6.29
CA ARG A 66 -11.47 21.77 7.18
C ARG A 66 -12.48 22.73 6.53
N ASP A 67 -12.01 23.54 5.58
CA ASP A 67 -12.81 24.53 4.87
C ASP A 67 -12.19 24.77 3.50
N SER A 68 -12.67 24.04 2.49
CA SER A 68 -12.07 24.13 1.16
C SER A 68 -12.30 25.50 0.49
N ILE A 69 -13.30 26.30 0.91
CA ILE A 69 -13.58 27.61 0.29
C ILE A 69 -12.71 28.73 0.86
N LYS A 70 -12.02 28.48 1.98
CA LYS A 70 -11.13 29.46 2.61
C LYS A 70 -10.00 29.87 1.65
N SER A 71 -9.76 31.17 1.53
CA SER A 71 -8.68 31.68 0.70
C SER A 71 -7.31 31.42 1.35
N VAL A 72 -6.28 31.32 0.52
CA VAL A 72 -4.92 30.99 0.97
C VAL A 72 -4.35 32.03 1.96
N ASP A 73 -4.65 33.31 1.76
CA ASP A 73 -4.25 34.38 2.68
C ASP A 73 -4.91 34.23 4.07
N MET A 74 -6.17 33.82 4.13
CA MET A 74 -6.85 33.52 5.39
C MET A 74 -6.27 32.27 6.06
N ILE A 75 -5.99 31.21 5.30
CA ILE A 75 -5.36 29.98 5.81
C ILE A 75 -4.02 30.31 6.50
N VAL A 76 -3.17 31.10 5.85
CA VAL A 76 -1.87 31.48 6.43
C VAL A 76 -2.02 32.50 7.56
N SER A 77 -3.00 33.40 7.49
CA SER A 77 -3.31 34.30 8.61
C SER A 77 -3.70 33.53 9.88
N ASP A 78 -4.48 32.46 9.76
CA ASP A 78 -4.83 31.54 10.86
C ASP A 78 -3.59 30.82 11.40
N LEU A 79 -2.76 30.29 10.50
CA LEU A 79 -1.49 29.66 10.87
C LEU A 79 -0.58 30.60 11.69
N LEU A 80 -0.44 31.85 11.26
CA LEU A 80 0.43 32.87 11.86
C LEU A 80 -0.21 33.57 13.08
N GLN A 81 -1.34 33.06 13.58
CA GLN A 81 -1.79 33.35 14.95
C GLN A 81 -0.91 32.65 15.99
N HIS A 82 -0.15 31.64 15.58
CA HIS A 82 0.71 30.85 16.44
C HIS A 82 2.19 31.14 16.14
N PRO A 83 3.07 31.10 17.16
CA PRO A 83 4.51 31.19 16.93
C PRO A 83 4.99 30.11 15.95
N ILE A 84 5.87 30.48 15.03
CA ILE A 84 6.48 29.55 14.07
C ILE A 84 7.05 28.32 14.80
N ASP A 85 6.76 27.15 14.25
CA ASP A 85 7.14 25.82 14.78
C ASP A 85 6.59 25.46 16.18
N SER A 86 5.69 26.25 16.77
CA SER A 86 4.98 25.81 17.98
C SER A 86 4.05 24.64 17.68
N ASP A 87 3.72 23.83 18.70
CA ASP A 87 2.75 22.73 18.54
C ASP A 87 1.42 23.21 17.96
N ALA A 88 0.95 24.41 18.34
CA ALA A 88 -0.27 25.01 17.80
C ALA A 88 -0.14 25.34 16.29
N PHE A 89 0.99 25.93 15.88
CA PHE A 89 1.30 26.20 14.47
C PHE A 89 1.33 24.89 13.65
N LEU A 90 2.00 23.86 14.16
CA LEU A 90 2.14 22.58 13.46
C LEU A 90 0.84 21.77 13.47
N ASN A 91 0.02 21.88 14.51
CA ASN A 91 -1.32 21.29 14.53
C ASN A 91 -2.23 21.97 13.50
N GLU A 92 -2.18 23.29 13.38
CA GLU A 92 -2.93 24.04 12.37
C GLU A 92 -2.52 23.65 10.95
N MET A 93 -1.21 23.63 10.68
CA MET A 93 -0.66 23.20 9.38
C MET A 93 -0.96 21.73 9.04
N SER A 94 -1.25 20.89 10.05
CA SER A 94 -1.47 19.46 9.81
C SER A 94 -2.70 19.17 8.93
N PHE A 95 -3.65 20.11 8.86
CA PHE A 95 -4.84 20.05 8.03
C PHE A 95 -4.61 20.53 6.59
N PHE A 96 -3.41 20.96 6.22
CA PHE A 96 -3.15 21.41 4.87
C PHE A 96 -2.95 20.21 3.95
N ASN A 97 -3.63 20.25 2.80
CA ASN A 97 -3.53 19.31 1.69
C ASN A 97 -3.18 20.09 0.42
N GLY A 98 -2.98 19.37 -0.67
CA GLY A 98 -2.56 19.89 -1.96
C GLY A 98 -1.07 19.63 -2.22
N ARG A 99 -0.51 20.41 -3.11
CA ARG A 99 0.86 20.25 -3.59
C ARG A 99 1.50 21.62 -3.65
N TYR A 100 2.22 21.97 -2.59
CA TYR A 100 2.68 23.34 -2.39
C TYR A 100 4.08 23.42 -1.76
N GLY A 101 4.73 24.55 -1.99
CA GLY A 101 5.84 25.08 -1.22
C GLY A 101 5.43 26.39 -0.55
N LEU A 102 5.43 26.42 0.78
CA LEU A 102 5.10 27.58 1.60
C LEU A 102 6.39 28.23 2.11
N PHE A 103 6.62 29.45 1.66
CA PHE A 103 7.75 30.29 2.06
C PHE A 103 7.26 31.36 3.03
N ILE A 104 7.86 31.41 4.22
CA ILE A 104 7.54 32.39 5.25
C ILE A 104 8.83 33.14 5.59
N ALA A 105 8.89 34.41 5.19
CA ALA A 105 9.96 35.31 5.57
C ALA A 105 9.53 36.20 6.75
N ILE A 106 10.41 36.27 7.74
CA ILE A 106 10.31 37.18 8.88
C ILE A 106 11.71 37.59 9.28
N GLU A 107 11.93 38.91 9.40
CA GLU A 107 13.27 39.47 9.63
C GLU A 107 14.25 38.94 8.57
N ASP A 108 15.40 38.40 9.00
CA ASP A 108 16.42 37.82 8.12
C ASP A 108 16.24 36.32 7.86
N LYS A 109 15.13 35.73 8.33
CA LYS A 109 14.85 34.29 8.20
C LYS A 109 13.90 34.01 7.05
N LEU A 110 14.13 32.90 6.37
CA LEU A 110 13.26 32.38 5.32
C LEU A 110 13.02 30.88 5.54
N TYR A 111 11.80 30.56 5.94
CA TYR A 111 11.37 29.19 6.21
C TYR A 111 10.65 28.58 5.02
N PHE A 112 10.96 27.32 4.72
CA PHE A 112 10.27 26.51 3.73
C PHE A 112 9.59 25.30 4.37
N TYR A 113 8.32 25.13 4.04
CA TYR A 113 7.48 23.98 4.35
C TYR A 113 6.84 23.47 3.06
N ASN A 114 6.63 22.17 2.94
CA ASN A 114 5.92 21.57 1.79
C ASN A 114 4.71 20.73 2.24
N ASP A 115 4.05 20.10 1.27
CA ASP A 115 2.93 19.19 1.50
C ASP A 115 3.34 17.92 2.29
N ALA A 116 2.36 17.13 2.71
CA ALA A 116 2.52 16.03 3.65
C ALA A 116 3.37 14.84 3.15
N THR A 117 3.65 14.76 1.84
CA THR A 117 4.45 13.67 1.24
C THR A 117 5.39 14.15 0.13
N SER A 118 5.78 15.42 0.17
CA SER A 118 6.72 16.04 -0.77
C SER A 118 6.35 15.81 -2.25
N PHE A 119 5.05 15.78 -2.58
CA PHE A 119 4.61 15.78 -3.98
C PHE A 119 5.12 17.03 -4.69
N PHE A 120 5.15 18.16 -3.99
CA PHE A 120 5.92 19.34 -4.35
C PHE A 120 7.36 19.13 -3.91
N SER A 121 8.14 18.50 -4.79
CA SER A 121 9.50 18.11 -4.50
C SER A 121 10.45 19.30 -4.47
N MET A 122 11.39 19.28 -3.53
CA MET A 122 12.56 20.15 -3.50
C MET A 122 13.78 19.28 -3.24
N TYR A 123 14.87 19.56 -3.91
CA TYR A 123 16.18 18.98 -3.71
C TYR A 123 17.12 20.09 -3.22
N TYR A 124 18.09 19.71 -2.41
CA TYR A 124 19.11 20.59 -1.85
C TYR A 124 20.47 19.90 -1.91
N HIS A 125 21.52 20.69 -2.02
CA HIS A 125 22.89 20.22 -1.88
C HIS A 125 23.30 20.26 -0.41
N ASP A 126 24.19 19.38 0.05
CA ASP A 126 24.60 19.25 1.46
C ASP A 126 25.20 20.54 2.07
N VAL A 127 25.99 21.26 1.27
CA VAL A 127 26.71 22.49 1.70
C VAL A 127 26.22 23.77 1.00
N GLN A 128 26.02 23.75 -0.32
CA GLN A 128 25.68 24.94 -1.09
C GLN A 128 24.21 25.35 -0.90
N PRO A 129 23.94 26.65 -0.66
CA PRO A 129 22.61 27.16 -0.33
C PRO A 129 21.74 27.41 -1.59
N VAL A 130 21.72 26.43 -2.49
CA VAL A 130 20.94 26.37 -3.73
C VAL A 130 19.99 25.17 -3.72
N TYR A 131 18.83 25.35 -4.34
CA TYR A 131 17.73 24.40 -4.23
C TYR A 131 17.00 24.30 -5.56
N ALA A 132 16.45 23.13 -5.90
CA ALA A 132 15.60 22.99 -7.08
C ALA A 132 14.55 21.90 -6.96
N SER A 133 13.47 22.03 -7.71
CA SER A 133 12.40 21.03 -7.85
C SER A 133 12.87 19.66 -8.34
N HIS A 134 13.97 19.61 -9.09
CA HIS A 134 14.51 18.41 -9.73
C HIS A 134 16.01 18.30 -9.44
N SER A 135 16.49 17.08 -9.15
CA SER A 135 17.91 16.85 -8.85
C SER A 135 18.83 17.20 -10.01
N LYS A 136 18.43 16.90 -11.25
CA LYS A 136 19.18 17.26 -12.46
C LYS A 136 19.28 18.77 -12.65
N LEU A 137 18.20 19.51 -12.35
CA LEU A 137 18.19 20.97 -12.42
C LEU A 137 19.15 21.56 -11.36
N LEU A 138 19.10 21.05 -10.12
CA LEU A 138 20.02 21.46 -9.06
C LEU A 138 21.49 21.16 -9.45
N HIS A 139 21.75 19.99 -10.03
CA HIS A 139 23.08 19.63 -10.51
C HIS A 139 23.59 20.58 -11.61
N GLN A 140 22.74 20.99 -12.56
CA GLN A 140 23.12 22.01 -13.57
C GLN A 140 23.45 23.37 -12.92
N LEU A 141 22.67 23.77 -11.91
CA LEU A 141 22.92 25.02 -11.16
C LEU A 141 24.25 24.96 -10.40
N LEU A 142 24.57 23.84 -9.76
CA LEU A 142 25.85 23.63 -9.06
C LEU A 142 27.04 23.74 -10.01
N GLN A 143 26.95 23.10 -11.18
CA GLN A 143 27.99 23.15 -12.20
C GLN A 143 28.21 24.59 -12.70
N GLN A 144 27.14 25.33 -12.96
CA GLN A 144 27.24 26.65 -13.57
C GLN A 144 27.64 27.74 -12.57
N ILE A 145 27.11 27.69 -11.35
CA ILE A 145 27.32 28.74 -10.34
C ILE A 145 28.62 28.50 -9.55
N TYR A 146 28.92 27.24 -9.25
CA TYR A 146 30.03 26.89 -8.36
C TYR A 146 31.13 26.06 -9.04
N GLY A 147 30.95 25.61 -10.28
CA GLY A 147 31.88 24.68 -10.92
C GLY A 147 31.89 23.29 -10.27
N ILE A 148 30.85 22.93 -9.52
CA ILE A 148 30.75 21.65 -8.81
C ILE A 148 30.04 20.63 -9.70
N GLU A 149 30.74 19.54 -10.02
CA GLU A 149 30.19 18.42 -10.77
C GLU A 149 30.05 17.20 -9.86
N GLU A 150 28.88 17.07 -9.23
CA GLU A 150 28.57 15.91 -8.38
C GLU A 150 28.51 14.62 -9.18
N ARG A 151 29.11 13.56 -8.65
CA ARG A 151 29.14 12.25 -9.32
C ARG A 151 27.74 11.65 -9.38
N CYS A 152 27.38 11.08 -10.54
CA CYS A 152 26.19 10.25 -10.65
C CYS A 152 26.42 8.90 -9.94
N ILE A 153 25.60 8.60 -8.93
CA ILE A 153 25.65 7.34 -8.17
C ILE A 153 25.05 6.21 -9.01
N VAL A 154 23.87 6.47 -9.59
CA VAL A 154 23.09 5.55 -10.44
C VAL A 154 22.13 6.37 -11.27
N ASP A 155 21.84 5.99 -12.52
CA ASP A 155 20.99 6.79 -13.43
C ASP A 155 19.60 7.12 -12.86
N LYS A 156 18.99 6.19 -12.12
CA LYS A 156 17.69 6.34 -11.47
C LYS A 156 17.76 5.87 -10.02
N MET A 157 17.74 6.79 -9.06
CA MET A 157 17.68 6.43 -7.64
C MET A 157 16.28 5.90 -7.25
N ARG A 158 15.26 6.21 -8.05
CA ARG A 158 13.87 5.78 -7.85
C ARG A 158 13.34 6.18 -6.47
N GLY A 159 13.78 7.33 -5.96
CA GLY A 159 13.41 7.85 -4.65
C GLY A 159 13.69 6.89 -3.49
N PHE A 160 14.81 6.17 -3.56
CA PHE A 160 15.30 5.38 -2.43
C PHE A 160 15.75 6.32 -1.30
N LEU A 161 15.16 6.16 -0.11
CA LEU A 161 15.33 7.08 1.02
C LEU A 161 15.03 8.54 0.60
N ASP A 162 15.91 9.47 0.93
CA ASP A 162 15.94 10.87 0.48
C ASP A 162 17.06 11.11 -0.55
N LEU A 163 17.65 10.06 -1.13
CA LEU A 163 18.76 10.21 -2.06
C LEU A 163 18.26 10.63 -3.45
N SER A 164 19.04 11.48 -4.11
CA SER A 164 18.95 11.68 -5.56
C SER A 164 19.89 10.73 -6.30
N LYS A 165 19.91 10.82 -7.63
CA LYS A 165 20.92 10.15 -8.45
C LYS A 165 22.34 10.71 -8.35
N TYR A 166 22.54 11.85 -7.68
CA TYR A 166 23.83 12.52 -7.52
C TYR A 166 24.34 12.44 -6.08
N GLU A 167 25.66 12.39 -5.91
CA GLU A 167 26.29 12.59 -4.61
C GLU A 167 25.96 13.98 -4.05
N ASN A 168 25.88 14.07 -2.71
CA ASN A 168 25.63 15.31 -1.96
C ASN A 168 24.34 16.08 -2.31
N ILE A 169 23.47 15.52 -3.15
CA ILE A 169 22.15 16.08 -3.47
C ILE A 169 21.07 15.18 -2.89
N TYR A 170 20.26 15.77 -2.01
CA TYR A 170 19.22 15.08 -1.28
C TYR A 170 17.85 15.69 -1.57
N LYS A 171 16.82 14.85 -1.50
CA LYS A 171 15.43 15.27 -1.55
C LYS A 171 14.99 15.76 -0.17
N PHE A 172 14.30 16.89 -0.13
CA PHE A 172 13.74 17.44 1.09
C PHE A 172 12.55 16.62 1.58
N ASN A 173 12.51 16.35 2.89
CA ASN A 173 11.53 15.50 3.53
C ASN A 173 10.35 16.31 4.09
N ALA A 174 9.12 15.85 3.84
CA ALA A 174 7.90 16.52 4.26
C ALA A 174 7.74 16.74 5.77
N ASN A 175 8.44 16.00 6.63
CA ASN A 175 8.30 16.16 8.08
C ASN A 175 9.39 17.06 8.69
N MET A 176 10.13 17.76 7.84
CA MET A 176 11.15 18.72 8.20
C MET A 176 10.73 20.14 7.77
N ARG A 177 11.36 21.15 8.35
CA ARG A 177 11.37 22.54 7.90
C ARG A 177 12.78 22.88 7.43
N PHE A 178 12.88 23.58 6.30
CA PHE A 178 14.15 24.17 5.86
C PHE A 178 14.22 25.64 6.31
N GLU A 179 15.34 26.08 6.88
CA GLU A 179 15.70 27.50 6.98
C GLU A 179 16.68 27.77 5.83
N LEU A 180 16.21 28.47 4.79
CA LEU A 180 16.91 28.54 3.50
C LEU A 180 18.13 29.47 3.52
N ASN A 181 18.18 30.44 4.43
CA ASN A 181 19.25 31.45 4.50
C ASN A 181 20.47 30.92 5.27
N ALA A 182 20.24 30.27 6.40
CA ALA A 182 21.21 29.55 7.23
C ALA A 182 21.51 28.14 6.72
N HIS A 183 20.73 27.64 5.75
CA HIS A 183 20.86 26.31 5.18
C HIS A 183 20.76 25.18 6.23
N THR A 184 19.70 25.22 7.05
CA THR A 184 19.51 24.27 8.16
C THR A 184 18.17 23.56 8.11
N LEU A 185 18.18 22.28 8.49
CA LEU A 185 16.99 21.44 8.63
C LEU A 185 16.58 21.34 10.09
N LYS A 186 15.28 21.18 10.33
CA LYS A 186 14.71 20.90 11.65
C LYS A 186 13.50 19.99 11.50
N ARG A 187 13.40 18.92 12.30
CA ARG A 187 12.18 18.10 12.33
C ARG A 187 11.01 18.87 12.94
N ILE A 188 9.85 18.74 12.31
CA ILE A 188 8.60 19.39 12.73
C ILE A 188 7.43 18.40 12.92
N TYR A 189 7.53 17.16 12.42
CA TYR A 189 6.56 16.10 12.74
C TYR A 189 7.26 14.80 13.17
N PRO A 190 6.60 13.96 14.00
CA PRO A 190 5.29 14.14 14.61
C PRO A 190 5.28 15.21 15.71
N VAL A 191 4.13 15.88 15.91
CA VAL A 191 3.92 16.84 17.00
C VAL A 191 3.58 16.10 18.30
N VAL A 192 2.59 15.21 18.24
CA VAL A 192 2.06 14.48 19.40
C VAL A 192 2.78 13.16 19.67
N GLN A 193 2.77 12.72 20.93
CA GLN A 193 3.13 11.35 21.31
C GLN A 193 2.17 10.36 20.64
N HIS A 194 2.69 9.22 20.19
CA HIS A 194 1.88 8.13 19.65
C HIS A 194 0.87 7.64 20.69
N GLN A 195 -0.37 7.46 20.25
CA GLN A 195 -1.44 6.81 20.99
C GLN A 195 -2.19 5.90 20.02
N THR A 196 -2.70 4.77 20.50
CA THR A 196 -3.54 3.90 19.67
C THR A 196 -4.96 4.46 19.62
N LEU A 197 -5.46 4.75 18.42
CA LEU A 197 -6.78 5.32 18.18
C LEU A 197 -7.74 4.28 17.59
N ASP A 198 -9.03 4.40 17.97
CA ASP A 198 -10.11 3.60 17.41
C ASP A 198 -10.35 3.94 15.94
N THR A 199 -10.54 2.91 15.10
CA THR A 199 -10.80 3.08 13.66
C THR A 199 -12.02 3.95 13.39
N THR A 200 -13.09 3.79 14.16
CA THR A 200 -14.34 4.55 14.05
C THR A 200 -14.08 6.04 14.22
N ARG A 201 -13.30 6.41 15.24
CA ARG A 201 -12.94 7.81 15.51
C ARG A 201 -12.12 8.40 14.37
N ILE A 202 -11.13 7.66 13.86
CA ILE A 202 -10.31 8.11 12.72
C ILE A 202 -11.20 8.34 11.49
N VAL A 203 -12.12 7.42 11.21
CA VAL A 203 -13.04 7.51 10.07
C VAL A 203 -14.01 8.69 10.21
N GLU A 204 -14.53 8.95 11.42
CA GLU A 204 -15.36 10.12 11.73
C GLU A 204 -14.66 11.44 11.45
N GLN A 205 -13.36 11.50 11.74
CA GLN A 205 -12.57 12.71 11.53
C GLN A 205 -12.07 12.83 10.08
N ALA A 206 -11.72 11.72 9.43
CA ALA A 206 -11.15 11.74 8.08
C ALA A 206 -12.19 11.98 6.98
N ILE A 207 -13.41 11.43 7.08
CA ILE A 207 -14.42 11.55 6.01
C ILE A 207 -14.76 13.01 5.66
N PRO A 208 -15.08 13.89 6.63
CA PRO A 208 -15.40 15.29 6.33
C PRO A 208 -14.24 15.99 5.60
N LEU A 209 -13.00 15.74 6.03
CA LEU A 209 -11.80 16.31 5.42
C LEU A 209 -11.60 15.81 3.97
N MET A 210 -11.80 14.51 3.73
CA MET A 210 -11.73 13.94 2.38
C MET A 210 -12.84 14.51 1.48
N GLN A 211 -14.03 14.75 2.02
CA GLN A 211 -15.16 15.35 1.28
C GLN A 211 -14.88 16.81 0.90
N GLU A 212 -14.29 17.59 1.80
CA GLU A 212 -13.81 18.95 1.49
C GLU A 212 -12.75 18.95 0.40
N MET A 213 -11.83 17.98 0.41
CA MET A 213 -10.86 17.82 -0.68
C MET A 213 -11.56 17.49 -2.01
N VAL A 214 -12.60 16.65 -2.02
CA VAL A 214 -13.42 16.43 -3.22
C VAL A 214 -14.09 17.74 -3.66
N ALA A 215 -14.68 18.50 -2.75
CA ALA A 215 -15.30 19.79 -3.07
C ALA A 215 -14.29 20.78 -3.69
N TYR A 216 -13.08 20.86 -3.14
CA TYR A 216 -11.98 21.66 -3.68
C TYR A 216 -11.68 21.29 -5.14
N ILE A 217 -11.43 20.01 -5.42
CA ILE A 217 -11.02 19.51 -6.73
C ILE A 217 -12.02 19.89 -7.82
N TYR A 218 -13.32 19.75 -7.55
CA TYR A 218 -14.37 20.08 -8.53
C TYR A 218 -14.59 21.59 -8.70
N ARG A 219 -14.24 22.40 -7.70
CA ARG A 219 -14.35 23.87 -7.80
C ARG A 219 -13.23 24.49 -8.62
N MET A 220 -12.09 23.79 -8.77
CA MET A 220 -10.98 24.25 -9.64
C MET A 220 -11.36 24.34 -11.13
N GLY A 221 -12.49 23.77 -11.54
CA GLY A 221 -13.01 23.90 -12.90
C GLY A 221 -12.25 23.12 -13.98
N ARG A 222 -11.21 22.35 -13.60
CA ARG A 222 -10.53 21.42 -14.50
C ARG A 222 -11.35 20.14 -14.68
N PRO A 223 -11.32 19.47 -15.84
CA PRO A 223 -11.88 18.13 -15.98
C PRO A 223 -11.26 17.19 -14.94
N VAL A 224 -12.09 16.35 -14.32
CA VAL A 224 -11.64 15.44 -13.27
C VAL A 224 -11.51 14.03 -13.84
N VAL A 225 -10.35 13.43 -13.64
CA VAL A 225 -10.08 12.04 -13.96
C VAL A 225 -9.72 11.25 -12.71
N MET A 226 -10.01 9.96 -12.70
CA MET A 226 -9.66 9.09 -11.58
C MET A 226 -9.19 7.72 -12.09
N SER A 227 -8.00 7.32 -11.65
CA SER A 227 -7.50 5.97 -11.88
C SER A 227 -8.28 4.97 -11.02
N LEU A 228 -8.93 4.00 -11.64
CA LEU A 228 -9.77 2.99 -10.99
C LEU A 228 -9.09 1.61 -11.07
N THR A 229 -9.08 0.89 -9.95
CA THR A 229 -8.59 -0.50 -9.83
C THR A 229 -9.62 -1.35 -9.07
N GLY A 230 -9.43 -2.66 -9.06
CA GLY A 230 -10.19 -3.62 -8.27
C GLY A 230 -9.88 -3.59 -6.76
N GLY A 231 -8.90 -2.79 -6.33
CA GLY A 231 -8.42 -2.68 -4.96
C GLY A 231 -9.27 -1.80 -4.03
N PHE A 232 -8.94 -1.80 -2.74
CA PHE A 232 -9.62 -0.99 -1.72
C PHE A 232 -9.42 0.52 -1.93
N ASP A 233 -8.20 0.95 -2.26
CA ASP A 233 -7.83 2.36 -2.30
C ASP A 233 -8.69 3.15 -3.29
N SER A 234 -8.75 2.67 -4.54
CA SER A 234 -9.58 3.30 -5.57
C SER A 234 -11.07 3.17 -5.27
N ARG A 235 -11.51 2.17 -4.50
CA ARG A 235 -12.91 2.10 -4.07
C ARG A 235 -13.25 3.11 -2.99
N VAL A 236 -12.32 3.42 -2.09
CA VAL A 236 -12.50 4.51 -1.13
C VAL A 236 -12.69 5.84 -1.87
N SER A 237 -11.79 6.16 -2.82
CA SER A 237 -11.96 7.37 -3.64
C SER A 237 -13.26 7.34 -4.46
N LEU A 238 -13.63 6.20 -5.06
CA LEU A 238 -14.88 6.05 -5.81
C LEU A 238 -16.10 6.28 -4.91
N ALA A 239 -16.08 5.78 -3.67
CA ALA A 239 -17.13 6.00 -2.68
C ALA A 239 -17.32 7.49 -2.36
N LEU A 240 -16.22 8.22 -2.22
CA LEU A 240 -16.22 9.66 -1.96
C LEU A 240 -16.65 10.50 -3.18
N LEU A 241 -16.47 9.97 -4.39
CA LEU A 241 -16.86 10.60 -5.66
C LEU A 241 -18.28 10.21 -6.13
N LYS A 242 -19.07 9.50 -5.32
CA LYS A 242 -20.40 8.98 -5.68
C LYS A 242 -21.35 10.03 -6.30
N ASP A 243 -21.33 11.26 -5.80
CA ASP A 243 -22.23 12.32 -6.31
C ASP A 243 -21.60 13.10 -7.48
N LYS A 244 -20.40 12.69 -7.91
CA LYS A 244 -19.62 13.33 -8.98
C LYS A 244 -19.38 12.43 -10.19
N LEU A 245 -19.87 11.18 -10.18
CA LEU A 245 -19.66 10.20 -11.26
C LEU A 245 -19.92 10.75 -12.68
N PRO A 246 -20.99 11.54 -12.95
CA PRO A 246 -21.23 12.06 -14.30
C PRO A 246 -20.16 13.05 -14.78
N GLN A 247 -19.44 13.68 -13.85
CA GLN A 247 -18.41 14.69 -14.09
C GLN A 247 -16.99 14.10 -14.06
N THR A 248 -16.84 12.84 -13.65
CA THR A 248 -15.55 12.15 -13.57
C THR A 248 -15.34 11.25 -14.77
N LEU A 249 -14.17 11.31 -15.40
CA LEU A 249 -13.70 10.24 -16.27
C LEU A 249 -12.87 9.25 -15.45
N PHE A 250 -13.35 8.02 -15.32
CA PHE A 250 -12.59 6.93 -14.72
C PHE A 250 -11.69 6.28 -15.76
N PHE A 251 -10.54 5.76 -15.37
CA PHE A 251 -9.69 5.03 -16.29
C PHE A 251 -8.91 3.90 -15.62
N THR A 252 -8.55 2.89 -16.40
CA THR A 252 -7.69 1.78 -15.97
C THR A 252 -6.74 1.44 -17.10
N TYR A 253 -5.45 1.43 -16.79
CA TYR A 253 -4.42 1.02 -17.73
C TYR A 253 -4.01 -0.42 -17.49
N LEU A 254 -3.64 -1.12 -18.57
CA LEU A 254 -3.27 -2.53 -18.54
C LEU A 254 -1.92 -2.72 -19.21
N LYS A 255 -1.17 -3.73 -18.77
CA LYS A 255 -0.08 -4.33 -19.55
C LYS A 255 -0.53 -5.70 -20.01
N THR A 256 -0.60 -5.90 -21.32
CA THR A 256 -1.10 -7.16 -21.90
C THR A 256 -0.03 -7.95 -22.66
N ASP A 257 1.16 -7.38 -22.85
CA ASP A 257 2.24 -8.06 -23.57
C ASP A 257 2.84 -9.16 -22.70
N GLY A 258 2.60 -10.41 -23.11
CA GLY A 258 3.10 -11.59 -22.42
C GLY A 258 4.62 -11.76 -22.46
N GLN A 259 5.33 -11.02 -23.31
CA GLN A 259 6.80 -10.98 -23.33
C GLN A 259 7.37 -10.04 -22.25
N GLU A 260 6.63 -9.01 -21.85
CA GLU A 260 7.07 -8.00 -20.88
C GLU A 260 6.60 -8.26 -19.45
N ILE A 261 5.62 -9.15 -19.26
CA ILE A 261 5.03 -9.43 -17.95
C ILE A 261 5.12 -10.91 -17.56
N THR A 262 5.43 -11.15 -16.29
CA THR A 262 5.38 -12.49 -15.72
C THR A 262 3.95 -13.03 -15.68
N ARG A 263 3.78 -14.36 -15.64
CA ARG A 263 2.45 -14.99 -15.47
C ARG A 263 1.69 -14.47 -14.25
N ALA A 264 2.41 -14.17 -13.16
CA ALA A 264 1.83 -13.58 -11.96
C ALA A 264 1.30 -12.16 -12.21
N GLN A 265 2.09 -11.30 -12.86
CA GLN A 265 1.67 -9.96 -13.23
C GLN A 265 0.46 -9.99 -14.19
N LYS A 266 0.49 -10.85 -15.21
CA LYS A 266 -0.66 -11.02 -16.12
C LYS A 266 -1.93 -11.36 -15.35
N ARG A 267 -1.86 -12.33 -14.43
CA ARG A 267 -3.00 -12.71 -13.60
C ARG A 267 -3.52 -11.55 -12.75
N ILE A 268 -2.63 -10.69 -12.24
CA ILE A 268 -3.03 -9.49 -11.48
C ILE A 268 -3.80 -8.53 -12.41
N TYR A 269 -3.27 -8.19 -13.59
CA TYR A 269 -3.96 -7.34 -14.55
C TYR A 269 -5.30 -7.93 -15.01
N ASP A 270 -5.37 -9.23 -15.29
CA ASP A 270 -6.61 -9.89 -15.71
C ASP A 270 -7.69 -9.84 -14.61
N ILE A 271 -7.31 -10.06 -13.35
CA ILE A 271 -8.23 -9.98 -12.21
C ILE A 271 -8.70 -8.54 -12.00
N ASP A 272 -7.78 -7.59 -12.07
CA ASP A 272 -8.06 -6.17 -11.89
C ASP A 272 -9.03 -5.67 -12.98
N GLN A 273 -8.73 -5.98 -14.24
CA GLN A 273 -9.58 -5.65 -15.39
C GLN A 273 -10.98 -6.20 -15.21
N LYS A 274 -11.14 -7.48 -14.84
CA LYS A 274 -12.46 -8.09 -14.61
C LYS A 274 -13.22 -7.41 -13.48
N ALA A 275 -12.56 -7.14 -12.36
CA ALA A 275 -13.18 -6.47 -11.22
C ALA A 275 -13.64 -5.05 -11.58
N VAL A 276 -12.81 -4.30 -12.33
CA VAL A 276 -13.17 -2.95 -12.78
C VAL A 276 -14.26 -2.99 -13.84
N HIS A 277 -14.20 -3.88 -14.82
CA HIS A 277 -15.23 -4.00 -15.85
C HIS A 277 -16.61 -4.25 -15.22
N PHE A 278 -16.65 -5.15 -14.23
CA PHE A 278 -17.88 -5.40 -13.49
C PHE A 278 -18.37 -4.16 -12.70
N LEU A 279 -17.47 -3.37 -12.08
CA LEU A 279 -17.86 -2.11 -11.45
C LEU A 279 -18.40 -1.09 -12.46
N VAL A 280 -17.72 -0.94 -13.59
CA VAL A 280 -18.09 -0.01 -14.67
C VAL A 280 -19.47 -0.33 -15.21
N ASP A 281 -19.73 -1.60 -15.52
CA ASP A 281 -21.00 -2.04 -16.08
C ASP A 281 -22.16 -1.86 -15.09
N GLN A 282 -21.97 -2.27 -13.83
CA GLN A 282 -23.05 -2.25 -12.82
C GLN A 282 -23.35 -0.84 -12.31
N LEU A 283 -22.37 0.08 -12.35
CA LEU A 283 -22.52 1.45 -11.87
C LEU A 283 -22.64 2.47 -13.02
N HIS A 284 -22.60 2.01 -14.28
CA HIS A 284 -22.62 2.85 -15.48
C HIS A 284 -21.58 3.98 -15.45
N LEU A 285 -20.35 3.66 -15.05
CA LEU A 285 -19.28 4.65 -14.92
C LEU A 285 -18.81 5.12 -16.30
N LYS A 286 -18.57 6.43 -16.46
CA LYS A 286 -17.84 6.97 -17.61
C LYS A 286 -16.37 6.53 -17.51
N HIS A 287 -16.02 5.43 -18.17
CA HIS A 287 -14.72 4.78 -18.00
C HIS A 287 -13.96 4.58 -19.32
N HIS A 288 -12.63 4.67 -19.25
CA HIS A 288 -11.71 4.42 -20.35
C HIS A 288 -10.64 3.37 -19.99
N PHE A 289 -10.65 2.24 -20.70
CA PHE A 289 -9.57 1.25 -20.64
C PHE A 289 -8.54 1.52 -21.73
N PHE A 290 -7.25 1.45 -21.39
CA PHE A 290 -6.18 1.52 -22.38
C PHE A 290 -4.99 0.64 -22.02
N ASN A 291 -4.15 0.38 -23.01
CA ASN A 291 -2.96 -0.43 -22.88
C ASN A 291 -1.72 0.46 -22.92
N ILE A 292 -0.71 0.12 -22.11
CA ILE A 292 0.57 0.84 -22.03
C ILE A 292 1.76 -0.05 -22.45
N ASN A 293 1.52 -1.14 -23.17
CA ASN A 293 2.61 -1.87 -23.85
C ASN A 293 3.16 -0.99 -24.98
N HIS A 294 4.49 -0.98 -25.16
CA HIS A 294 5.20 -0.45 -26.34
C HIS A 294 4.46 0.68 -27.08
N ASN A 295 4.39 1.87 -26.47
CA ASN A 295 3.94 3.05 -27.20
C ASN A 295 5.05 3.48 -28.18
N ASP A 296 4.68 3.79 -29.42
CA ASP A 296 5.52 4.54 -30.35
C ASP A 296 5.68 5.96 -29.77
N GLY A 297 6.58 6.07 -28.79
CA GLY A 297 6.74 7.24 -27.95
C GLY A 297 7.34 8.41 -28.72
N ASP A 298 6.93 9.62 -28.35
CA ASP A 298 7.63 10.84 -28.75
C ASP A 298 9.04 10.82 -28.14
N GLN A 299 10.07 10.85 -29.00
CA GLN A 299 11.47 10.87 -28.58
C GLN A 299 11.76 12.03 -27.61
N THR A 300 11.07 13.16 -27.76
CA THR A 300 11.18 14.32 -26.86
C THR A 300 10.76 13.97 -25.44
N VAL A 301 9.71 13.16 -25.29
CA VAL A 301 9.25 12.67 -23.99
C VAL A 301 10.27 11.70 -23.40
N ALA A 302 10.77 10.75 -24.21
CA ALA A 302 11.77 9.79 -23.75
C ALA A 302 13.05 10.50 -23.28
N ASP A 303 13.56 11.47 -24.06
CA ASP A 303 14.76 12.23 -23.76
C ASP A 303 14.61 13.03 -22.45
N LEU A 304 13.49 13.74 -22.28
CA LEU A 304 13.19 14.46 -21.05
C LEU A 304 13.12 13.49 -19.85
N TYR A 305 12.55 12.31 -20.06
CA TYR A 305 12.36 11.30 -19.02
C TYR A 305 13.67 10.69 -18.54
N THR A 306 14.74 10.68 -19.33
CA THR A 306 16.09 10.28 -18.87
C THR A 306 16.54 11.15 -17.67
N HIS A 307 16.07 12.39 -17.59
CA HIS A 307 16.50 13.34 -16.56
C HIS A 307 15.78 13.21 -15.22
N TYR A 308 14.60 12.58 -15.16
CA TYR A 308 13.85 12.35 -13.93
C TYR A 308 14.56 11.37 -12.97
N GLU A 309 14.11 11.31 -11.71
CA GLU A 309 14.58 10.34 -10.70
C GLU A 309 14.03 8.92 -10.90
N SER A 310 12.95 8.81 -11.68
CA SER A 310 12.24 7.58 -11.97
C SER A 310 11.86 7.55 -13.46
N SER A 311 11.45 6.39 -13.94
CA SER A 311 10.83 6.15 -15.25
C SER A 311 9.69 5.12 -15.11
N HIS A 312 9.03 5.11 -13.95
CA HIS A 312 8.05 4.08 -13.59
C HIS A 312 6.82 4.14 -14.51
N SER A 313 6.42 5.35 -14.88
CA SER A 313 5.20 5.63 -15.63
C SER A 313 5.45 5.97 -17.09
N GLU A 314 6.68 5.88 -17.60
CA GLU A 314 7.07 6.37 -18.93
C GLU A 314 6.09 5.96 -20.05
N ASN A 315 5.71 4.68 -20.14
CA ASN A 315 4.74 4.22 -21.14
C ASN A 315 3.34 4.85 -20.97
N MET A 316 2.90 5.02 -19.72
CA MET A 316 1.62 5.66 -19.40
C MET A 316 1.66 7.16 -19.75
N ILE A 317 2.81 7.79 -19.58
CA ILE A 317 3.04 9.20 -19.92
C ILE A 317 3.02 9.39 -21.43
N HIS A 318 3.66 8.51 -22.21
CA HIS A 318 3.52 8.54 -23.67
C HIS A 318 2.06 8.44 -24.10
N TYR A 319 1.25 7.65 -23.39
CA TYR A 319 -0.18 7.59 -23.67
C TYR A 319 -0.85 8.93 -23.37
N TYR A 320 -0.57 9.54 -22.20
CA TYR A 320 -1.13 10.85 -21.84
C TYR A 320 -0.76 11.94 -22.85
N SER A 321 0.50 12.00 -23.30
CA SER A 321 0.98 13.02 -24.22
C SER A 321 0.25 13.04 -25.57
N GLN A 322 -0.31 11.89 -25.97
CA GLN A 322 -1.01 11.73 -27.25
C GLN A 322 -2.54 11.88 -27.12
N HIS A 323 -3.09 11.99 -25.90
CA HIS A 323 -4.53 11.95 -25.66
C HIS A 323 -5.03 13.18 -24.90
N ALA A 324 -5.79 14.04 -25.61
CA ALA A 324 -6.30 15.31 -25.09
C ALA A 324 -7.12 15.21 -23.79
N GLN A 325 -7.77 14.06 -23.53
CA GLN A 325 -8.55 13.84 -22.31
C GLN A 325 -7.73 13.78 -21.02
N PHE A 326 -6.39 13.72 -21.11
CA PHE A 326 -5.48 13.74 -19.97
C PHE A 326 -4.66 15.04 -19.87
N GLN A 327 -4.98 16.05 -20.69
CA GLN A 327 -4.26 17.32 -20.73
C GLN A 327 -4.94 18.35 -19.82
N ASN A 328 -4.18 18.95 -18.89
CA ASN A 328 -4.65 19.94 -17.92
C ASN A 328 -5.87 19.46 -17.11
N VAL A 329 -5.79 18.23 -16.58
CA VAL A 329 -6.86 17.61 -15.79
C VAL A 329 -6.48 17.46 -14.32
N SER A 330 -7.49 17.46 -13.45
CA SER A 330 -7.36 17.08 -12.05
C SER A 330 -7.42 15.56 -11.92
N HIS A 331 -6.30 14.91 -11.61
CA HIS A 331 -6.22 13.47 -11.38
C HIS A 331 -6.38 13.13 -9.90
N VAL A 332 -7.52 12.54 -9.53
CA VAL A 332 -7.70 11.92 -8.21
C VAL A 332 -6.97 10.59 -8.20
N LYS A 333 -5.87 10.51 -7.44
CA LYS A 333 -5.03 9.32 -7.34
C LYS A 333 -5.14 8.66 -5.97
N SER A 334 -5.65 7.44 -5.95
CA SER A 334 -5.87 6.65 -4.72
C SER A 334 -4.59 5.95 -4.25
N SER A 335 -3.62 6.76 -3.84
CA SER A 335 -2.31 6.35 -3.35
C SER A 335 -2.15 6.75 -1.87
N VAL A 336 -0.99 6.52 -1.25
CA VAL A 336 -0.69 6.96 0.14
C VAL A 336 -1.52 6.23 1.22
N PHE A 337 -2.52 5.44 0.83
CA PHE A 337 -3.34 4.63 1.74
C PHE A 337 -2.57 3.47 2.38
N GLU A 338 -1.30 3.24 2.03
CA GLU A 338 -0.48 2.19 2.61
C GLU A 338 -0.32 2.32 4.12
N LEU A 339 -0.32 3.52 4.70
CA LEU A 339 -0.31 3.69 6.16
C LEU A 339 -1.60 3.20 6.85
N ALA A 340 -2.71 3.12 6.10
CA ALA A 340 -3.94 2.49 6.56
C ALA A 340 -3.94 0.95 6.38
N LYS A 341 -2.81 0.38 5.92
CA LYS A 341 -2.61 -1.05 5.68
C LYS A 341 -1.52 -1.58 6.61
N GLY A 342 -1.58 -2.86 6.94
CA GLY A 342 -0.51 -3.52 7.69
C GLY A 342 0.73 -3.71 6.80
N ILE A 343 1.62 -2.71 6.76
CA ILE A 343 2.80 -2.66 5.89
C ILE A 343 4.08 -3.20 6.51
N ARG A 344 4.12 -3.39 7.83
CA ARG A 344 5.31 -3.82 8.56
C ARG A 344 5.64 -5.27 8.18
N PRO A 345 6.89 -5.60 7.88
CA PRO A 345 7.27 -6.98 7.60
C PRO A 345 7.09 -7.83 8.84
N LYS A 346 6.58 -9.06 8.67
CA LYS A 346 6.12 -9.92 9.77
C LYS A 346 7.22 -10.23 10.78
N GLU A 347 8.44 -10.41 10.31
CA GLU A 347 9.58 -10.82 11.14
C GLU A 347 10.11 -9.68 12.02
N VAL A 348 9.78 -8.43 11.69
CA VAL A 348 10.22 -7.22 12.41
C VAL A 348 9.02 -6.37 12.87
N GLU A 349 7.81 -6.92 12.82
CA GLU A 349 6.55 -6.21 13.14
C GLU A 349 6.50 -5.69 14.59
N GLN A 350 7.21 -6.38 15.49
CA GLN A 350 7.29 -6.06 16.93
C GLN A 350 8.58 -5.32 17.29
N GLN A 351 9.45 -5.01 16.32
CA GLN A 351 10.77 -4.42 16.59
C GLN A 351 10.72 -2.90 16.56
N CYS A 352 10.46 -2.28 17.70
CA CYS A 352 10.36 -0.82 17.78
C CYS A 352 11.71 -0.10 17.93
N ASP A 353 12.74 -0.77 18.48
CA ASP A 353 13.95 -0.08 18.93
C ASP A 353 15.19 -0.33 18.06
N ASN A 354 15.17 -1.38 17.22
CA ASN A 354 16.31 -1.73 16.37
C ASN A 354 16.03 -1.37 14.91
N ILE A 355 16.33 -0.12 14.55
CA ILE A 355 16.12 0.36 13.19
C ILE A 355 17.00 -0.35 12.15
N GLU A 356 18.19 -0.84 12.52
CA GLU A 356 19.09 -1.55 11.61
C GLU A 356 18.52 -2.90 11.13
N ALA A 357 17.61 -3.50 11.90
CA ALA A 357 16.91 -4.71 11.50
C ALA A 357 16.07 -4.54 10.22
N TYR A 358 15.80 -3.30 9.81
CA TYR A 358 15.06 -3.00 8.58
C TYR A 358 15.90 -3.05 7.30
N VAL A 359 17.23 -3.14 7.40
CA VAL A 359 18.16 -3.18 6.24
C VAL A 359 17.76 -4.20 5.17
N PRO A 360 17.43 -5.48 5.51
CA PRO A 360 17.03 -6.47 4.50
C PRO A 360 15.72 -6.14 3.76
N TYR A 361 14.86 -5.29 4.35
CA TYR A 361 13.59 -4.90 3.75
C TYR A 361 13.77 -3.70 2.82
N ILE A 362 14.61 -2.73 3.20
CA ILE A 362 14.92 -1.58 2.36
C ILE A 362 15.82 -1.94 1.18
N GLU A 363 16.60 -3.02 1.25
CA GLU A 363 17.38 -3.54 0.13
C GLU A 363 16.52 -3.80 -1.11
N LYS A 364 15.25 -4.17 -0.91
CA LYS A 364 14.28 -4.37 -2.01
C LYS A 364 13.89 -3.05 -2.68
N TRP A 365 14.01 -1.94 -1.97
CA TRP A 365 13.68 -0.60 -2.47
C TRP A 365 14.86 0.07 -3.17
N SER A 366 16.10 -0.29 -2.79
CA SER A 366 17.31 0.29 -3.36
C SER A 366 17.58 -0.20 -4.78
N PRO A 367 17.96 0.68 -5.72
CA PRO A 367 18.53 0.25 -7.00
C PRO A 367 19.92 -0.36 -6.85
N ILE A 368 20.66 0.00 -5.80
CA ILE A 368 22.00 -0.51 -5.47
C ILE A 368 21.85 -1.69 -4.50
N LYS A 369 22.48 -2.83 -4.79
CA LYS A 369 22.33 -4.08 -4.01
C LYS A 369 23.48 -4.36 -3.03
N GLU A 370 24.45 -3.47 -2.95
CA GLU A 370 25.54 -3.60 -1.99
C GLU A 370 25.06 -3.29 -0.56
N LYS A 371 25.07 -4.30 0.32
CA LYS A 371 24.53 -4.18 1.68
C LYS A 371 25.25 -3.14 2.54
N SER A 372 26.59 -3.07 2.47
CA SER A 372 27.40 -2.07 3.19
C SER A 372 27.01 -0.64 2.79
N TRP A 373 26.83 -0.41 1.50
CA TRP A 373 26.36 0.87 0.98
C TRP A 373 24.95 1.21 1.50
N ILE A 374 24.01 0.26 1.43
CA ILE A 374 22.64 0.45 1.93
C ILE A 374 22.64 0.79 3.42
N GLN A 375 23.43 0.08 4.23
CA GLN A 375 23.55 0.33 5.66
C GLN A 375 24.05 1.74 5.94
N HIS A 376 25.10 2.17 5.22
CA HIS A 376 25.64 3.51 5.35
C HIS A 376 24.62 4.58 4.93
N ALA A 377 24.01 4.44 3.75
CA ALA A 377 22.98 5.35 3.25
C ALA A 377 21.80 5.48 4.22
N PHE A 378 21.39 4.36 4.81
CA PHE A 378 20.30 4.33 5.77
C PHE A 378 20.63 5.01 7.09
N ALA A 379 21.84 4.79 7.64
CA ALA A 379 22.31 5.50 8.82
C ALA A 379 22.34 7.02 8.60
N GLN A 380 22.83 7.45 7.44
CA GLN A 380 22.85 8.87 7.05
C GLN A 380 21.43 9.45 6.90
N PHE A 381 20.49 8.69 6.31
CA PHE A 381 19.09 9.09 6.23
C PHE A 381 18.46 9.27 7.62
N ILE A 382 18.70 8.34 8.54
CA ILE A 382 18.20 8.42 9.92
C ILE A 382 18.71 9.67 10.62
N ALA A 383 19.99 9.98 10.46
CA ALA A 383 20.62 11.15 11.05
C ALA A 383 20.11 12.46 10.45
N ARG A 384 20.18 12.64 9.12
CA ARG A 384 19.73 13.87 8.43
C ARG A 384 18.27 14.21 8.71
N ASN A 385 17.43 13.18 8.79
CA ASN A 385 16.00 13.37 9.00
C ASN A 385 15.64 13.31 10.48
N GLU A 386 16.56 13.10 11.43
CA GLU A 386 16.22 13.00 12.87
C GLU A 386 15.14 11.93 13.18
N ILE A 387 15.17 10.77 12.50
CA ILE A 387 14.14 9.71 12.64
C ILE A 387 14.01 9.22 14.09
N SER A 388 15.09 9.25 14.86
CA SER A 388 15.11 8.84 16.28
C SER A 388 14.08 9.60 17.12
N ALA A 389 13.83 10.88 16.83
CA ALA A 389 12.83 11.67 17.54
C ALA A 389 11.39 11.15 17.33
N CYS A 390 11.11 10.50 16.20
CA CYS A 390 9.82 9.85 15.97
C CYS A 390 9.65 8.60 16.84
N VAL A 391 10.73 7.83 16.98
CA VAL A 391 10.77 6.61 17.79
C VAL A 391 10.61 6.94 19.28
N GLU A 392 11.29 7.99 19.75
CA GLU A 392 11.11 8.53 21.12
C GLU A 392 9.67 8.97 21.38
N LYS A 393 8.98 9.47 20.35
CA LYS A 393 7.54 9.78 20.40
C LYS A 393 6.63 8.55 20.32
N GLY A 394 7.18 7.33 20.31
CA GLY A 394 6.43 6.08 20.30
C GLY A 394 5.93 5.64 18.92
N TYR A 395 6.33 6.31 17.84
CA TYR A 395 5.96 5.87 16.49
C TYR A 395 6.82 4.68 16.08
N HIS A 396 6.19 3.71 15.40
CA HIS A 396 6.92 2.56 14.90
C HIS A 396 7.89 2.98 13.78
N PRO A 397 9.18 2.64 13.85
CA PRO A 397 10.21 3.12 12.92
C PRO A 397 9.89 2.76 11.46
N TYR A 398 9.32 1.58 11.20
CA TYR A 398 8.95 1.20 9.83
C TYR A 398 7.81 2.05 9.23
N ASP A 399 6.85 2.52 10.06
CA ASP A 399 5.75 3.35 9.55
C ASP A 399 6.31 4.72 9.12
N VAL A 400 7.18 5.30 9.95
CA VAL A 400 7.90 6.56 9.67
C VAL A 400 8.78 6.41 8.44
N LEU A 401 9.58 5.34 8.37
CA LEU A 401 10.43 5.02 7.22
C LEU A 401 9.61 4.87 5.94
N TYR A 402 8.44 4.24 6.00
CA TYR A 402 7.59 4.09 4.83
C TYR A 402 7.03 5.44 4.36
N LEU A 403 6.54 6.28 5.29
CA LEU A 403 6.12 7.65 4.96
C LEU A 403 7.27 8.44 4.33
N GLU A 404 8.44 8.42 4.95
CA GLU A 404 9.54 9.32 4.62
C GLU A 404 10.46 8.84 3.50
N SER A 405 10.51 7.54 3.21
CA SER A 405 11.22 7.00 2.05
C SER A 405 10.29 6.62 0.91
N ARG A 406 9.21 5.87 1.17
CA ARG A 406 8.37 5.33 0.08
C ARG A 406 7.38 6.36 -0.43
N MET A 407 6.73 7.11 0.44
CA MET A 407 5.76 8.13 0.02
C MET A 407 6.47 9.43 -0.39
N ASN A 408 7.35 9.95 0.48
CA ASN A 408 8.16 11.14 0.24
C ASN A 408 9.20 11.00 -0.87
N GLY A 409 9.86 9.85 -0.98
CA GLY A 409 10.91 9.60 -1.98
C GLY A 409 10.33 9.01 -3.27
N TRP A 410 10.03 7.71 -3.24
CA TRP A 410 9.64 6.95 -4.43
C TRP A 410 8.34 7.44 -5.07
N HIS A 411 7.28 7.60 -4.28
CA HIS A 411 5.97 7.90 -4.85
C HIS A 411 5.88 9.33 -5.38
N SER A 412 6.43 10.32 -4.68
CA SER A 412 6.52 11.70 -5.20
C SER A 412 7.37 11.80 -6.48
N ALA A 413 8.42 11.00 -6.64
CA ALA A 413 9.19 10.92 -7.89
C ALA A 413 8.33 10.41 -9.05
N ILE A 414 7.40 9.49 -8.79
CA ILE A 414 6.41 9.01 -9.76
C ILE A 414 5.37 10.10 -10.06
N ILE A 415 4.93 10.87 -9.06
CA ILE A 415 3.98 11.98 -9.30
C ILE A 415 4.59 13.02 -10.24
N GLN A 416 5.86 13.35 -10.04
CA GLN A 416 6.57 14.35 -10.84
C GLN A 416 6.59 14.01 -12.34
N GLU A 417 6.58 12.72 -12.70
CA GLU A 417 6.48 12.27 -14.09
C GLU A 417 5.20 12.85 -14.76
N SER A 418 4.05 12.81 -14.07
CA SER A 418 2.78 13.30 -14.64
C SER A 418 2.61 14.83 -14.70
N ASP A 419 3.56 15.61 -14.19
CA ASP A 419 3.47 17.07 -14.09
C ASP A 419 3.13 17.80 -15.39
N PRO A 420 3.68 17.43 -16.56
CA PRO A 420 3.38 18.10 -17.82
C PRO A 420 1.92 17.98 -18.26
N TYR A 421 1.16 17.03 -17.70
CA TYR A 421 -0.15 16.66 -18.21
C TYR A 421 -1.27 16.88 -17.19
N MET A 422 -1.00 16.64 -15.91
CA MET A 422 -2.06 16.52 -14.89
C MET A 422 -1.70 17.22 -13.58
N GLU A 423 -2.72 17.70 -12.87
CA GLU A 423 -2.61 18.01 -11.44
C GLU A 423 -3.06 16.82 -10.61
N VAL A 424 -2.13 16.23 -9.85
CA VAL A 424 -2.45 15.06 -9.02
C VAL A 424 -2.93 15.50 -7.65
N TYR A 425 -4.08 14.99 -7.24
CA TYR A 425 -4.64 15.16 -5.91
C TYR A 425 -4.81 13.82 -5.21
N ASN A 426 -4.64 13.85 -3.90
CA ASN A 426 -4.87 12.71 -3.03
C ASN A 426 -5.74 13.12 -1.84
N LEU A 427 -6.80 12.35 -1.60
CA LEU A 427 -7.84 12.72 -0.64
C LEU A 427 -7.36 12.66 0.82
N ILE A 428 -6.28 11.93 1.12
CA ILE A 428 -5.74 11.77 2.48
C ILE A 428 -4.39 12.47 2.68
N HIS A 429 -3.95 13.28 1.72
CA HIS A 429 -2.61 13.88 1.66
C HIS A 429 -2.46 15.13 2.55
N CYS A 430 -2.92 15.02 3.79
CA CYS A 430 -2.63 15.96 4.87
C CYS A 430 -2.05 15.21 6.07
N ARG A 431 -1.17 15.86 6.83
CA ARG A 431 -0.46 15.22 7.95
C ARG A 431 -1.44 14.74 9.02
N PHE A 432 -2.53 15.46 9.25
CA PHE A 432 -3.55 15.07 10.20
C PHE A 432 -4.08 13.66 9.92
N ILE A 433 -4.51 13.37 8.69
CA ILE A 433 -5.01 12.03 8.34
C ILE A 433 -3.87 11.00 8.39
N LEU A 434 -2.71 11.29 7.79
CA LEU A 434 -1.60 10.33 7.71
C LEU A 434 -1.09 9.89 9.09
N PHE A 435 -0.92 10.84 10.03
CA PHE A 435 -0.48 10.53 11.38
C PHE A 435 -1.56 9.81 12.19
N GLN A 436 -2.85 10.07 11.96
CA GLN A 436 -3.92 9.26 12.55
C GLN A 436 -3.92 7.82 12.04
N LEU A 437 -3.66 7.60 10.74
CA LEU A 437 -3.56 6.25 10.19
C LEU A 437 -2.40 5.46 10.84
N MET A 438 -1.27 6.11 11.12
CA MET A 438 -0.16 5.49 11.87
C MET A 438 -0.49 5.20 13.35
N GLN A 439 -1.42 5.96 13.91
CA GLN A 439 -1.97 5.77 15.26
C GLN A 439 -3.11 4.73 15.31
N MET A 440 -3.62 4.27 14.17
CA MET A 440 -4.61 3.20 14.14
C MET A 440 -4.03 1.89 14.66
N ASP A 441 -4.85 1.11 15.37
CA ASP A 441 -4.51 -0.26 15.74
C ASP A 441 -3.97 -1.05 14.53
N TYR A 442 -2.85 -1.75 14.74
CA TYR A 442 -2.14 -2.39 13.65
C TYR A 442 -2.86 -3.63 13.11
N ASP A 443 -3.59 -4.36 13.95
CA ASP A 443 -4.42 -5.48 13.50
C ASP A 443 -5.62 -4.98 12.67
N ALA A 444 -6.23 -3.87 13.06
CA ALA A 444 -7.26 -3.20 12.28
C ALA A 444 -6.75 -2.74 10.90
N ARG A 445 -5.52 -2.21 10.84
CA ARG A 445 -4.81 -1.90 9.57
C ARG A 445 -4.64 -3.13 8.68
N LYS A 446 -4.18 -4.25 9.23
CA LYS A 446 -4.03 -5.53 8.50
C LYS A 446 -5.37 -6.02 7.92
N GLN A 447 -6.48 -5.70 8.56
CA GLN A 447 -7.82 -6.09 8.13
C GLN A 447 -8.51 -5.07 7.22
N HIS A 448 -7.82 -4.02 6.79
CA HIS A 448 -8.36 -2.91 5.99
C HIS A 448 -9.57 -2.22 6.64
N ALA A 449 -9.59 -2.12 7.98
CA ALA A 449 -10.74 -1.61 8.72
C ALA A 449 -11.13 -0.17 8.32
N PHE A 450 -10.14 0.73 8.17
CA PHE A 450 -10.36 2.09 7.69
C PHE A 450 -11.07 2.13 6.33
N HIS A 451 -10.53 1.40 5.34
CA HIS A 451 -11.10 1.37 3.99
C HIS A 451 -12.54 0.85 3.99
N LYS A 452 -12.79 -0.22 4.75
CA LYS A 452 -14.12 -0.82 4.85
C LYS A 452 -15.12 0.15 5.49
N ALA A 453 -14.72 0.82 6.56
CA ALA A 453 -15.56 1.77 7.26
C ALA A 453 -15.87 3.03 6.43
N VAL A 454 -14.90 3.55 5.66
CA VAL A 454 -15.17 4.66 4.72
C VAL A 454 -16.14 4.23 3.63
N ILE A 455 -15.92 3.06 3.01
CA ILE A 455 -16.85 2.54 1.99
C ILE A 455 -18.24 2.32 2.58
N GLU A 456 -18.35 1.75 3.78
CA GLU A 456 -19.64 1.51 4.45
C GLU A 456 -20.43 2.81 4.68
N ARG A 457 -19.75 3.90 5.02
CA ARG A 457 -20.38 5.19 5.29
C ARG A 457 -20.69 5.99 4.02
N CYS A 458 -19.83 5.93 3.01
CA CYS A 458 -19.96 6.76 1.81
C CYS A 458 -20.74 6.05 0.70
N TRP A 459 -20.47 4.76 0.45
CA TRP A 459 -21.16 3.99 -0.59
C TRP A 459 -21.10 2.47 -0.32
N PRO A 460 -21.91 1.94 0.62
CA PRO A 460 -21.81 0.55 1.08
C PRO A 460 -22.04 -0.49 -0.02
N LEU A 461 -22.73 -0.12 -1.11
CA LEU A 461 -22.88 -0.95 -2.31
C LEU A 461 -21.53 -1.46 -2.85
N LEU A 462 -20.45 -0.70 -2.69
CA LEU A 462 -19.13 -1.09 -3.19
C LEU A 462 -18.54 -2.34 -2.49
N HIS A 463 -19.07 -2.73 -1.32
CA HIS A 463 -18.74 -4.01 -0.66
C HIS A 463 -19.30 -5.23 -1.39
N PHE A 464 -20.34 -5.04 -2.21
CA PHE A 464 -20.93 -6.14 -2.97
C PHE A 464 -19.97 -6.72 -4.00
N PHE A 465 -19.09 -5.89 -4.56
CA PHE A 465 -18.12 -6.27 -5.57
C PHE A 465 -16.92 -6.93 -4.90
N GLY A 466 -16.41 -8.03 -5.46
CA GLY A 466 -15.22 -8.70 -4.94
C GLY A 466 -13.99 -7.78 -4.97
N PHE A 467 -13.18 -7.72 -3.91
CA PHE A 467 -11.93 -6.96 -3.87
C PHE A 467 -10.79 -7.78 -4.49
N ASN A 468 -10.18 -7.29 -5.57
CA ASN A 468 -9.14 -8.01 -6.33
C ASN A 468 -9.52 -9.46 -6.63
N THR A 469 -10.79 -9.69 -6.99
CA THR A 469 -11.36 -11.01 -7.27
C THR A 469 -12.56 -10.86 -8.18
N ASP A 470 -12.80 -11.86 -9.02
CA ASP A 470 -13.98 -11.96 -9.88
C ASP A 470 -15.22 -12.45 -9.11
N LYS A 471 -15.08 -12.79 -7.82
CA LYS A 471 -16.17 -13.29 -6.98
C LYS A 471 -16.83 -12.17 -6.16
N HIS A 472 -18.04 -11.76 -6.55
CA HIS A 472 -18.86 -10.82 -5.78
C HIS A 472 -19.66 -11.50 -4.64
N LEU A 473 -20.23 -10.70 -3.72
CA LEU A 473 -20.95 -11.19 -2.54
C LEU A 473 -22.09 -12.14 -2.90
N TYR A 474 -22.82 -11.91 -3.99
CA TYR A 474 -23.85 -12.88 -4.41
C TYR A 474 -23.27 -14.24 -4.81
N HIS A 475 -22.14 -14.32 -5.51
CA HIS A 475 -21.47 -15.60 -5.76
C HIS A 475 -21.04 -16.28 -4.46
N GLN A 476 -20.53 -15.51 -3.49
CA GLN A 476 -20.16 -16.02 -2.18
C GLN A 476 -21.39 -16.53 -1.40
N TYR A 477 -22.48 -15.76 -1.40
CA TYR A 477 -23.76 -16.15 -0.80
C TYR A 477 -24.32 -17.42 -1.43
N VAL A 478 -24.36 -17.51 -2.77
CA VAL A 478 -24.84 -18.72 -3.47
C VAL A 478 -23.97 -19.93 -3.13
N ASN A 479 -22.65 -19.76 -3.04
CA ASN A 479 -21.74 -20.85 -2.64
C ASN A 479 -21.96 -21.25 -1.18
N LEU A 480 -22.04 -20.28 -0.25
CA LEU A 480 -22.33 -20.54 1.16
C LEU A 480 -23.69 -21.17 1.35
N LYS A 481 -24.69 -20.78 0.56
CA LYS A 481 -26.02 -21.40 0.57
C LYS A 481 -25.96 -22.85 0.09
N LYS A 482 -25.23 -23.14 -0.99
CA LYS A 482 -24.99 -24.52 -1.45
C LYS A 482 -24.22 -25.34 -0.41
N GLU A 483 -23.21 -24.76 0.23
CA GLU A 483 -22.48 -25.38 1.33
C GLU A 483 -23.41 -25.67 2.51
N LEU A 484 -24.23 -24.70 2.92
CA LEU A 484 -25.21 -24.86 4.00
C LEU A 484 -26.26 -25.93 3.67
N GLU A 485 -26.79 -25.94 2.44
CA GLU A 485 -27.69 -27.00 1.94
C GLU A 485 -26.99 -28.36 1.98
N SER A 486 -25.70 -28.44 1.61
CA SER A 486 -24.93 -29.68 1.71
C SER A 486 -24.74 -30.14 3.16
N TYR A 487 -24.47 -29.22 4.09
CA TYR A 487 -24.38 -29.50 5.53
C TYR A 487 -25.72 -29.93 6.13
N GLN A 488 -26.82 -29.26 5.75
CA GLN A 488 -28.17 -29.61 6.20
C GLN A 488 -28.62 -30.96 5.65
N ASN A 489 -28.29 -31.28 4.40
CA ASN A 489 -28.54 -32.59 3.80
C ASN A 489 -27.67 -33.69 4.42
N GLN A 490 -26.44 -33.38 4.87
CA GLN A 490 -25.62 -34.29 5.66
C GLN A 490 -26.20 -34.50 7.07
N SER A 491 -26.68 -33.44 7.72
CA SER A 491 -27.32 -33.50 9.05
C SER A 491 -28.63 -34.28 9.05
N LYS A 492 -29.44 -34.19 7.99
CA LYS A 492 -30.68 -34.97 7.82
C LYS A 492 -30.46 -36.44 7.44
N LYS A 493 -29.24 -36.85 7.06
CA LYS A 493 -28.89 -38.25 6.72
C LYS A 493 -28.28 -39.04 7.90
N THR A 494 -28.52 -38.62 9.14
CA THR A 494 -28.01 -39.31 10.33
C THR A 494 -29.05 -40.25 10.92
N GLN A 495 -28.97 -41.54 10.57
CA GLN A 495 -29.10 -42.73 11.45
C GLN A 495 -29.49 -43.96 10.61
N THR A 496 -28.51 -44.77 10.23
CA THR A 496 -28.70 -46.20 9.90
C THR A 496 -27.36 -46.96 10.03
N THR A 497 -26.45 -46.51 10.90
CA THR A 497 -25.26 -47.29 11.28
C THR A 497 -25.63 -48.14 12.49
N LYS A 498 -25.40 -49.46 12.41
CA LYS A 498 -25.62 -50.39 13.52
C LYS A 498 -24.54 -50.23 14.60
N LEU A 499 -23.37 -49.71 14.26
CA LEU A 499 -22.26 -49.56 15.19
C LEU A 499 -22.25 -48.19 15.88
N THR A 500 -21.71 -48.14 17.09
CA THR A 500 -21.42 -46.90 17.83
C THR A 500 -19.95 -46.55 17.70
N TYR A 501 -19.63 -45.27 17.52
CA TYR A 501 -18.29 -44.78 17.22
C TYR A 501 -17.87 -43.72 18.25
N GLU A 502 -16.92 -44.06 19.11
CA GLU A 502 -16.47 -43.23 20.23
C GLU A 502 -15.06 -42.69 19.98
N THR A 503 -14.93 -41.36 19.98
CA THR A 503 -13.62 -40.70 19.80
C THR A 503 -13.70 -39.23 20.23
N GLN A 504 -12.59 -38.73 20.78
CA GLN A 504 -12.34 -37.30 20.99
C GLN A 504 -11.36 -36.71 19.96
N ASP A 505 -10.63 -37.58 19.26
CA ASP A 505 -9.53 -37.20 18.38
C ASP A 505 -9.94 -37.05 16.92
N PHE A 506 -11.13 -37.53 16.53
CA PHE A 506 -11.59 -37.47 15.15
C PHE A 506 -12.93 -36.74 15.00
N LYS A 507 -13.00 -35.83 14.03
CA LYS A 507 -14.27 -35.34 13.49
C LYS A 507 -14.87 -36.42 12.60
N GLN A 508 -16.13 -36.75 12.85
CA GLN A 508 -16.90 -37.74 12.11
C GLN A 508 -17.72 -37.05 11.02
N THR A 509 -17.75 -37.63 9.82
CA THR A 509 -18.63 -37.17 8.73
C THR A 509 -19.37 -38.37 8.16
N PHE A 510 -20.68 -38.41 8.40
CA PHE A 510 -21.56 -39.50 7.95
C PHE A 510 -21.88 -39.36 6.46
N GLN A 511 -21.77 -40.47 5.73
CA GLN A 511 -22.25 -40.65 4.37
C GLN A 511 -23.13 -41.91 4.35
N GLU A 512 -24.05 -42.04 3.38
CA GLU A 512 -25.16 -43.02 3.40
C GLU A 512 -24.84 -44.41 3.97
N LYS A 513 -23.68 -45.00 3.67
CA LYS A 513 -23.25 -46.32 4.17
C LYS A 513 -21.86 -46.31 4.81
N SER A 514 -21.29 -45.15 5.13
CA SER A 514 -19.91 -45.07 5.61
C SER A 514 -19.65 -43.80 6.41
N ILE A 515 -18.72 -43.88 7.34
CA ILE A 515 -18.29 -42.76 8.18
C ILE A 515 -16.85 -42.43 7.84
N HIS A 516 -16.60 -41.15 7.61
CA HIS A 516 -15.26 -40.63 7.36
C HIS A 516 -14.74 -39.98 8.64
N PHE A 517 -13.49 -40.29 8.96
CA PHE A 517 -12.81 -39.78 10.14
C PHE A 517 -11.66 -38.87 9.71
N LYS A 518 -11.66 -37.66 10.22
CA LYS A 518 -10.58 -36.68 10.05
C LYS A 518 -10.05 -36.27 11.41
N LEU A 519 -8.73 -36.20 11.57
CA LEU A 519 -8.12 -35.76 12.82
C LEU A 519 -8.65 -34.38 13.25
N ASN A 520 -9.11 -34.28 14.50
CA ASN A 520 -9.64 -33.09 15.16
C ASN A 520 -8.53 -32.26 15.80
N ARG A 521 -7.38 -32.15 15.12
CA ARG A 521 -6.20 -31.40 15.55
C ARG A 521 -5.64 -30.60 14.37
N GLN A 522 -4.86 -29.57 14.66
CA GLN A 522 -4.21 -28.74 13.64
C GLN A 522 -2.85 -29.29 13.18
N LYS A 523 -2.30 -30.29 13.87
CA LYS A 523 -1.05 -30.96 13.52
C LYS A 523 -1.02 -32.39 14.09
N PHE A 524 -0.17 -33.24 13.52
CA PHE A 524 0.29 -34.46 14.18
C PHE A 524 1.46 -34.10 15.09
N VAL A 525 1.46 -34.67 16.30
CA VAL A 525 2.62 -34.67 17.19
C VAL A 525 3.28 -36.04 17.12
N GLU A 526 4.60 -36.06 17.05
CA GLU A 526 5.40 -37.28 17.03
C GLU A 526 5.09 -38.17 18.24
N HIS A 527 4.88 -39.47 18.01
CA HIS A 527 4.55 -40.49 19.02
C HIS A 527 3.20 -40.30 19.77
N GLU A 528 2.42 -39.26 19.48
CA GLU A 528 1.06 -39.14 20.00
C GLU A 528 0.13 -40.14 19.28
N VAL A 529 -0.78 -40.76 20.05
CA VAL A 529 -1.70 -41.79 19.57
C VAL A 529 -3.11 -41.25 19.58
N TYR A 530 -3.73 -41.20 18.41
CA TYR A 530 -5.12 -40.72 18.26
C TYR A 530 -6.05 -41.92 18.12
N GLN A 531 -7.14 -41.96 18.90
CA GLN A 531 -7.94 -43.19 19.06
C GLN A 531 -9.39 -43.05 18.59
N LEU A 532 -9.89 -44.14 18.02
CA LEU A 532 -11.30 -44.38 17.69
C LEU A 532 -11.67 -45.78 18.19
N ASN A 533 -12.70 -45.85 19.01
CA ASN A 533 -13.31 -47.11 19.43
C ASN A 533 -14.62 -47.32 18.68
N ILE A 534 -14.81 -48.52 18.14
CA ILE A 534 -16.03 -48.92 17.46
C ILE A 534 -16.67 -50.02 18.30
N LEU A 535 -17.92 -49.82 18.70
CA LEU A 535 -18.66 -50.74 19.55
C LEU A 535 -19.78 -51.42 18.76
N ASN A 536 -19.82 -52.75 18.83
CA ASN A 536 -20.95 -53.55 18.38
C ASN A 536 -21.79 -53.99 19.59
N ALA A 537 -22.80 -53.19 19.94
CA ALA A 537 -23.77 -53.51 21.00
C ALA A 537 -24.87 -54.49 20.56
N HIS A 538 -24.83 -54.98 19.31
CA HIS A 538 -25.82 -55.92 18.78
C HIS A 538 -25.41 -57.37 19.00
N ASN A 539 -26.41 -58.26 18.88
CA ASN A 539 -26.24 -59.71 18.99
C ASN A 539 -25.80 -60.39 17.67
N GLU A 540 -25.59 -59.60 16.62
CA GLU A 540 -25.16 -60.06 15.30
C GLU A 540 -23.73 -59.62 15.02
N ALA A 541 -23.00 -60.42 14.26
CA ALA A 541 -21.70 -60.01 13.73
C ALA A 541 -21.88 -59.00 12.60
N ILE A 542 -21.13 -57.91 12.61
CA ILE A 542 -21.24 -56.82 11.62
C ILE A 542 -19.92 -56.72 10.84
N PRO A 543 -19.92 -57.03 9.53
CA PRO A 543 -18.73 -56.83 8.71
C PRO A 543 -18.53 -55.36 8.40
N ILE A 544 -17.28 -54.91 8.47
CA ILE A 544 -16.86 -53.54 8.18
C ILE A 544 -15.66 -53.54 7.23
N SER A 545 -15.58 -52.51 6.39
CA SER A 545 -14.41 -52.20 5.57
C SER A 545 -13.77 -50.91 6.05
N ILE A 546 -12.45 -50.91 6.20
CA ILE A 546 -11.64 -49.77 6.60
C ILE A 546 -10.62 -49.45 5.50
N ARG A 547 -10.56 -48.19 5.07
CA ARG A 547 -9.58 -47.74 4.05
C ARG A 547 -9.19 -46.29 4.23
N THR A 548 -8.07 -45.89 3.62
CA THR A 548 -7.68 -44.48 3.46
C THR A 548 -7.87 -44.04 2.00
N PHE A 549 -7.60 -42.77 1.71
CA PHE A 549 -7.72 -42.21 0.36
C PHE A 549 -6.38 -41.83 -0.27
N TYR A 550 -5.29 -41.99 0.46
CA TYR A 550 -3.98 -41.50 0.07
C TYR A 550 -3.17 -42.59 -0.65
N LYS A 551 -2.78 -42.32 -1.91
CA LYS A 551 -2.09 -43.31 -2.78
C LYS A 551 -0.68 -42.88 -3.23
N ASN A 552 -0.13 -41.80 -2.69
CA ASN A 552 1.18 -41.32 -3.13
C ASN A 552 2.31 -42.09 -2.41
N HIS A 553 3.09 -42.86 -3.17
CA HIS A 553 4.21 -43.66 -2.64
C HIS A 553 5.26 -42.85 -1.88
N LYS A 554 5.43 -41.55 -2.19
CA LYS A 554 6.37 -40.68 -1.46
C LYS A 554 5.98 -40.43 0.01
N GLY A 555 4.77 -40.83 0.41
CA GLY A 555 4.29 -40.68 1.78
C GLY A 555 4.31 -41.92 2.65
N ARG A 556 4.89 -43.03 2.17
CA ARG A 556 5.12 -44.22 2.99
C ARG A 556 6.02 -43.93 4.19
N ALA A 557 5.87 -44.77 5.21
CA ALA A 557 6.59 -44.76 6.48
C ALA A 557 6.47 -43.45 7.27
N ARG A 558 5.34 -42.75 7.14
CA ARG A 558 5.10 -41.47 7.83
C ARG A 558 3.95 -41.51 8.81
N ILE A 559 2.83 -42.09 8.39
CA ILE A 559 1.61 -42.16 9.18
C ILE A 559 1.12 -43.61 9.11
N PHE A 560 0.78 -44.14 10.28
CA PHE A 560 0.33 -45.51 10.45
C PHE A 560 -1.02 -45.56 11.12
N ILE A 561 -1.87 -46.47 10.65
CA ILE A 561 -3.14 -46.84 11.29
C ILE A 561 -2.96 -48.25 11.83
N THR A 562 -3.17 -48.43 13.13
CA THR A 562 -3.27 -49.75 13.75
C THR A 562 -4.74 -50.09 13.97
N ILE A 563 -5.17 -51.26 13.52
CA ILE A 563 -6.54 -51.78 13.68
C ILE A 563 -6.41 -53.04 14.52
N ASP A 564 -6.91 -52.99 15.76
CA ASP A 564 -6.55 -53.90 16.85
C ASP A 564 -5.03 -54.01 17.02
N ASP A 565 -4.44 -55.16 16.68
CA ASP A 565 -3.01 -55.46 16.83
C ASP A 565 -2.22 -55.34 15.51
N GLU A 566 -2.89 -55.07 14.39
CA GLU A 566 -2.26 -55.02 13.07
C GLU A 566 -1.99 -53.58 12.63
N LYS A 567 -0.72 -53.28 12.35
CA LYS A 567 -0.24 -51.95 11.94
C LYS A 567 -0.15 -51.85 10.42
N TYR A 568 -0.76 -50.81 9.87
CA TYR A 568 -0.83 -50.53 8.44
C TYR A 568 -0.29 -49.14 8.09
N ASP A 569 0.43 -49.01 6.97
CA ASP A 569 0.76 -47.72 6.40
C ASP A 569 -0.49 -47.11 5.73
N ILE A 570 -0.72 -45.81 5.89
CA ILE A 570 -1.87 -45.15 5.27
C ILE A 570 -1.86 -45.23 3.74
N VAL A 571 -0.70 -45.36 3.09
CA VAL A 571 -0.62 -45.52 1.63
C VAL A 571 -1.11 -46.91 1.24
N ASP A 572 -0.75 -47.93 2.02
CA ASP A 572 -1.09 -49.32 1.72
C ASP A 572 -2.59 -49.58 1.91
N LEU A 573 -3.18 -49.03 2.98
CA LEU A 573 -4.65 -49.00 3.17
C LEU A 573 -5.38 -48.21 2.07
N GLY A 574 -4.68 -47.30 1.39
CA GLY A 574 -5.23 -46.53 0.28
C GLY A 574 -5.36 -47.37 -0.99
N TYR A 575 -4.43 -48.30 -1.20
CA TYR A 575 -4.46 -49.25 -2.31
C TYR A 575 -5.38 -50.44 -2.05
N LYS A 576 -5.32 -51.00 -0.84
CA LYS A 576 -6.11 -52.16 -0.43
C LYS A 576 -6.65 -51.92 0.98
N GLY A 577 -7.94 -51.67 1.08
CA GLY A 577 -8.63 -51.60 2.37
C GLY A 577 -8.55 -52.94 3.11
N VAL A 578 -8.90 -52.92 4.39
CA VAL A 578 -9.02 -54.11 5.22
C VAL A 578 -10.48 -54.33 5.59
N GLU A 579 -10.94 -55.56 5.49
CA GLU A 579 -12.26 -55.97 5.97
C GLU A 579 -12.08 -56.69 7.31
N LYS A 580 -12.92 -56.36 8.28
CA LYS A 580 -12.98 -57.01 9.60
C LYS A 580 -14.44 -57.33 9.90
N THR A 581 -14.68 -58.39 10.65
CA THR A 581 -16.02 -58.72 11.14
C THR A 581 -16.06 -58.47 12.63
N MET A 582 -16.85 -57.50 13.08
CA MET A 582 -17.05 -57.23 14.49
C MET A 582 -17.95 -58.29 15.09
N ALA A 583 -17.45 -59.03 16.07
CA ALA A 583 -18.25 -60.02 16.80
C ALA A 583 -19.40 -59.34 17.59
N PRO A 584 -20.47 -60.06 17.93
CA PRO A 584 -21.50 -59.57 18.84
C PRO A 584 -20.91 -59.10 20.17
N GLN A 585 -21.45 -58.02 20.74
CA GLN A 585 -21.02 -57.49 22.05
C GLN A 585 -19.49 -57.26 22.15
N SER A 586 -18.87 -56.81 21.06
CA SER A 586 -17.41 -56.62 20.99
C SER A 586 -17.04 -55.18 20.64
N GLN A 587 -15.77 -54.85 20.83
CA GLN A 587 -15.18 -53.57 20.50
C GLN A 587 -13.97 -53.77 19.59
N LEU A 588 -13.81 -52.88 18.63
CA LEU A 588 -12.63 -52.74 17.78
C LEU A 588 -11.94 -51.42 18.11
N SER A 589 -10.61 -51.42 18.26
CA SER A 589 -9.86 -50.17 18.43
C SER A 589 -9.05 -49.83 17.19
N ILE A 590 -9.15 -48.57 16.75
CA ILE A 590 -8.33 -48.01 15.69
C ILE A 590 -7.49 -46.91 16.29
N SER A 591 -6.17 -46.97 16.08
CA SER A 591 -5.25 -45.92 16.47
C SER A 591 -4.46 -45.39 15.28
N LEU A 592 -4.18 -44.08 15.29
CA LEU A 592 -3.43 -43.38 14.25
C LEU A 592 -2.20 -42.73 14.88
N GLN A 593 -1.04 -42.90 14.27
CA GLN A 593 0.24 -42.36 14.76
C GLN A 593 1.09 -41.81 13.61
N SER A 594 1.87 -40.76 13.91
CA SER A 594 2.87 -40.21 13.00
C SER A 594 4.30 -40.46 13.52
N THR A 595 5.25 -40.67 12.61
CA THR A 595 6.67 -40.85 12.95
C THR A 595 7.42 -39.54 13.18
N LYS A 596 6.76 -38.40 13.05
CA LYS A 596 7.31 -37.05 13.30
C LYS A 596 6.20 -36.02 13.44
N ASP A 597 6.55 -34.82 13.89
CA ASP A 597 5.65 -33.67 13.84
C ASP A 597 5.28 -33.32 12.40
N ILE A 598 3.97 -33.13 12.14
CA ILE A 598 3.45 -32.74 10.83
C ILE A 598 2.39 -31.65 10.98
N ASP A 599 2.73 -30.45 10.51
CA ASP A 599 1.89 -29.23 10.55
C ASP A 599 1.23 -28.89 9.20
N LYS A 600 1.69 -29.51 8.11
CA LYS A 600 1.17 -29.27 6.76
C LYS A 600 -0.24 -29.87 6.58
N LEU A 601 -1.19 -29.01 6.20
CA LEU A 601 -2.60 -29.36 5.97
C LEU A 601 -2.78 -30.56 5.01
N SER A 602 -1.91 -30.70 4.00
CA SER A 602 -1.97 -31.80 3.04
C SER A 602 -1.81 -33.19 3.67
N TRP A 603 -1.10 -33.31 4.80
CA TRP A 603 -0.92 -34.57 5.50
C TRP A 603 -2.09 -34.90 6.44
N LEU A 604 -2.71 -33.89 7.03
CA LEU A 604 -3.97 -34.06 7.77
C LEU A 604 -5.09 -34.55 6.83
N GLU A 605 -5.08 -34.09 5.58
CA GLU A 605 -5.97 -34.58 4.54
C GLU A 605 -5.61 -36.01 4.09
N ALA A 606 -4.32 -36.33 3.98
CA ALA A 606 -3.84 -37.67 3.62
C ALA A 606 -4.22 -38.75 4.65
N ALA A 607 -4.25 -38.40 5.93
CA ALA A 607 -4.55 -39.33 7.02
C ALA A 607 -6.05 -39.60 7.24
N LYS A 608 -6.92 -39.02 6.41
CA LYS A 608 -8.36 -39.32 6.43
C LYS A 608 -8.60 -40.80 6.10
N PHE A 609 -9.45 -41.43 6.89
CA PHE A 609 -9.86 -42.81 6.67
C PHE A 609 -11.38 -42.96 6.77
N GLN A 610 -11.88 -44.06 6.22
CA GLN A 610 -13.29 -44.38 6.12
C GLN A 610 -13.54 -45.74 6.77
N VAL A 611 -14.62 -45.84 7.53
CA VAL A 611 -15.20 -47.10 8.00
C VAL A 611 -16.57 -47.26 7.33
N GLN A 612 -16.82 -48.42 6.74
CA GLN A 612 -18.06 -48.72 6.04
C GLN A 612 -18.64 -50.03 6.57
N GLU A 613 -19.89 -50.00 7.03
CA GLU A 613 -20.65 -51.22 7.36
C GLU A 613 -21.04 -51.95 6.07
N ILE A 614 -20.70 -53.22 5.99
CA ILE A 614 -21.01 -54.08 4.85
C ILE A 614 -22.32 -54.79 5.21
N ASN A 615 -23.34 -54.68 4.36
CA ASN A 615 -24.56 -55.46 4.56
C ASN A 615 -24.25 -56.93 4.21
N SER A 616 -24.35 -57.83 5.19
CA SER A 616 -24.54 -59.25 4.93
C SER A 616 -25.81 -59.38 4.08
N LYS A 617 -25.69 -59.99 2.89
CA LYS A 617 -26.85 -60.30 2.04
C LYS A 617 -27.80 -61.26 2.72
#